data_AF-A0A392R962-F1
#
_entry.id   AF-A0A392R962-F1
#
_cell.length_a   1.000
_cell.length_b   1.000
_cell.length_c   1.000
_cell.angle_alpha   90.00
_cell.angle_beta   90.00
_cell.angle_gamma   90.00
#
_symmetry.space_group_name_H-M   'P 1'
#
loop_
_entity.id
_entity.type
_entity.pdbx_description
1 polymer ?
#
loop_
_entity_poly.entity_id
_entity_poly.type
_entity_poly.pdbx_seq_one_letter_code
_entity_poly.pdbx_strand_id
1 'polypeptide(L)'
;MASDNDSGTFWGSLINHCHRIMPLIDWTRSHPDNIHHFCSAFGIDAGWQHYLHNLSSATSDTGKSILPKHLRLVANSLSASGEFVGLNAKGMARQRKHASVSSP
;
A
#
# COMPACT_ATOMS: atom_id res chain seq x y z
N MET A 1 -21.42 7.98 -12.52
CA MET A 1 -20.70 6.70 -12.69
C MET A 1 -19.27 7.04 -13.04
N ALA A 2 -18.39 7.12 -12.03
CA ALA A 2 -16.97 7.38 -12.25
C ALA A 2 -16.28 6.04 -12.48
N SER A 3 -15.71 5.88 -13.67
CA SER A 3 -15.11 4.65 -14.16
C SER A 3 -13.82 4.36 -13.40
N ASP A 4 -13.80 3.19 -12.78
CA ASP A 4 -12.81 2.67 -11.85
C ASP A 4 -11.59 2.06 -12.56
N ASN A 5 -11.03 2.71 -13.60
CA ASN A 5 -10.16 1.97 -14.53
C ASN A 5 -8.91 2.68 -15.11
N ASP A 6 -8.37 3.72 -14.47
CA ASP A 6 -7.08 4.28 -14.95
C ASP A 6 -6.20 4.88 -13.84
N SER A 7 -6.24 4.31 -12.65
CA SER A 7 -5.56 4.88 -11.49
C SER A 7 -4.06 4.52 -11.45
N GLY A 8 -3.63 3.46 -12.13
CA GLY A 8 -2.21 3.10 -12.29
C GLY A 8 -1.43 4.01 -13.23
N THR A 9 -2.10 4.65 -14.20
CA THR A 9 -1.46 5.53 -15.20
C THR A 9 -1.27 6.96 -14.69
N PHE A 10 -2.05 7.39 -13.68
CA PHE A 10 -2.01 8.76 -13.18
C PHE A 10 -0.62 9.15 -12.66
N TRP A 11 0.02 8.31 -11.83
CA TRP A 11 1.34 8.64 -11.27
C TRP A 11 2.42 8.68 -12.34
N GLY A 12 2.42 7.72 -13.28
CA GLY A 12 3.35 7.73 -14.41
C GLY A 12 3.14 8.96 -15.31
N SER A 13 1.88 9.32 -15.59
CA SER A 13 1.53 10.53 -16.34
C SER A 13 2.00 11.80 -15.62
N LEU A 14 1.79 11.90 -14.30
CA LEU A 14 2.27 13.02 -13.49
C LEU A 14 3.78 13.18 -13.60
N ILE A 15 4.55 12.09 -13.42
CA ILE A 15 6.01 12.11 -13.55
C ILE A 15 6.42 12.62 -14.93
N ASN A 16 5.75 12.15 -16.00
CA ASN A 16 6.02 12.60 -17.36
C ASN A 16 5.81 14.12 -17.54
N HIS A 17 4.74 14.68 -16.96
CA HIS A 17 4.49 16.13 -17.00
C HIS A 17 5.49 16.93 -16.15
N CYS A 18 5.99 16.33 -15.06
CA CYS A 18 6.97 16.95 -14.17
C CYS A 18 8.42 16.88 -14.69
N HIS A 19 8.68 16.31 -15.88
CA HIS A 19 10.05 16.09 -16.39
C HIS A 19 10.94 17.35 -16.32
N ARG A 20 10.38 18.51 -16.66
CA ARG A 20 11.11 19.80 -16.67
C ARG A 20 11.45 20.32 -15.27
N ILE A 21 10.69 19.92 -14.25
CA ILE A 21 10.84 20.39 -12.86
C ILE A 21 11.28 19.27 -11.91
N MET A 22 11.55 18.06 -12.42
CA MET A 22 12.01 16.92 -11.63
C MET A 22 13.14 17.22 -10.63
N PRO A 23 14.21 17.97 -10.98
CA PRO A 23 15.28 18.23 -10.01
C PRO A 23 14.87 19.18 -8.87
N LEU A 24 13.72 19.85 -8.99
CA LEU A 24 13.20 20.76 -7.96
C LEU A 24 12.23 20.06 -7.01
N ILE A 25 11.75 18.86 -7.36
CA ILE A 25 10.78 18.11 -6.56
C ILE A 25 11.55 17.18 -5.62
N ASP A 26 11.20 17.23 -4.34
CA ASP A 26 11.64 16.23 -3.39
C ASP A 26 10.82 14.94 -3.57
N TRP A 27 11.31 14.05 -4.42
CA TRP A 27 10.70 12.75 -4.69
C TRP A 27 10.79 11.76 -3.52
N THR A 28 11.61 12.04 -2.51
CA THR A 28 11.65 11.22 -1.30
C THR A 28 10.40 11.46 -0.43
N ARG A 29 9.76 12.62 -0.59
CA ARG A 29 8.54 13.02 0.12
C ARG A 29 7.31 13.12 -0.77
N SER A 30 7.49 13.09 -2.09
CA SER A 30 6.41 13.17 -3.08
C SER A 30 6.10 11.79 -3.62
N HIS A 31 5.00 11.19 -3.16
CA HIS A 31 4.56 9.87 -3.57
C HIS A 31 3.02 9.78 -3.58
N PRO A 32 2.43 8.78 -4.24
CA PRO A 32 1.00 8.53 -4.13
C PRO A 32 0.60 8.17 -2.70
N ASP A 33 -0.56 8.64 -2.24
CA ASP A 33 -1.10 8.24 -0.93
C ASP A 33 -1.71 6.84 -0.95
N ASN A 34 -2.26 6.43 -2.10
CA ASN A 34 -2.86 5.12 -2.26
C ASN A 34 -1.76 4.05 -2.29
N ILE A 35 -1.85 3.08 -1.37
CA ILE A 35 -0.85 2.02 -1.23
C ILE A 35 -0.65 1.19 -2.51
N HIS A 36 -1.68 0.99 -3.32
CA HIS A 36 -1.56 0.26 -4.59
C HIS A 36 -0.74 1.05 -5.62
N HIS A 37 -0.97 2.36 -5.73
CA HIS A 37 -0.17 3.24 -6.60
C HIS A 37 1.27 3.35 -6.11
N PHE A 38 1.45 3.46 -4.79
CA PHE A 38 2.77 3.45 -4.18
C PHE A 38 3.52 2.15 -4.50
N CYS A 39 2.90 0.99 -4.28
CA CYS A 39 3.52 -0.31 -4.60
C CYS A 39 3.83 -0.45 -6.10
N SER A 40 2.96 0.08 -6.97
CA SER A 40 3.18 0.07 -8.42
C SER A 40 4.39 0.91 -8.84
N ALA A 41 4.68 2.01 -8.12
CA ALA A 41 5.78 2.91 -8.43
C ALA A 41 7.10 2.50 -7.77
N PHE A 42 7.05 2.04 -6.52
CA PHE A 42 8.23 1.84 -5.67
C PHE A 42 8.47 0.37 -5.28
N GLY A 43 7.56 -0.53 -5.63
CA GLY A 43 7.63 -1.95 -5.29
C GLY A 43 6.97 -2.30 -3.95
N ILE A 44 6.77 -3.61 -3.74
CA ILE A 44 6.01 -4.13 -2.60
C ILE A 44 6.71 -3.92 -1.24
N ASP A 45 8.04 -4.01 -1.19
CA ASP A 45 8.81 -3.83 0.04
C ASP A 45 8.75 -2.38 0.54
N ALA A 46 8.96 -1.42 -0.36
CA ALA A 46 8.81 0.00 -0.06
C ALA A 46 7.36 0.31 0.37
N GLY A 47 6.38 -0.28 -0.31
CA GLY A 47 4.96 -0.19 0.10
C GLY A 47 4.72 -0.74 1.50
N TRP A 48 5.35 -1.86 1.86
CA TRP A 48 5.24 -2.43 3.21
C TRP A 48 5.75 -1.48 4.30
N GLN A 49 6.92 -0.88 4.09
CA GLN A 49 7.49 0.10 5.02
C GLN A 49 6.59 1.33 5.14
N HIS A 50 6.11 1.85 4.01
CA HIS A 50 5.22 3.00 3.96
C HIS A 50 3.90 2.74 4.69
N TYR A 51 3.26 1.59 4.42
CA TYR A 51 2.04 1.19 5.12
C TYR A 51 2.25 1.04 6.62
N LEU A 52 3.36 0.40 7.04
CA LEU A 52 3.67 0.22 8.46
C LEU A 52 3.87 1.57 9.18
N HIS A 53 4.56 2.51 8.53
CA HIS A 53 4.73 3.87 9.05
C HIS A 53 3.38 4.58 9.22
N ASN A 54 2.53 4.57 8.18
CA ASN A 54 1.22 5.21 8.22
C ASN A 54 0.31 4.56 9.27
N LEU A 55 0.33 3.23 9.37
CA LEU A 55 -0.45 2.50 10.38
C LEU A 55 0.03 2.85 11.79
N SER A 56 1.33 2.95 12.02
CA SER A 56 1.89 3.38 13.30
C SER A 56 1.47 4.80 13.66
N SER A 57 1.51 5.73 12.70
CA SER A 57 1.07 7.11 12.91
C SER A 57 -0.44 7.21 13.19
N ALA A 58 -1.27 6.51 12.41
CA ALA A 58 -2.72 6.54 12.61
C ALA A 58 -3.13 5.90 13.94
N THR A 59 -2.39 4.88 14.39
CA THR A 59 -2.70 4.19 15.65
C THR A 59 -2.20 4.94 16.88
N SER A 60 -1.13 5.74 16.80
CA SER A 60 -0.68 6.57 17.92
C SER A 60 -1.73 7.59 18.36
N ASP A 61 -2.54 8.07 17.42
CA ASP A 61 -3.58 9.06 17.68
C ASP A 61 -4.80 8.49 18.43
N THR A 62 -4.88 7.17 18.55
CA THR A 62 -6.01 6.50 19.22
C THR A 62 -5.91 6.50 20.75
N GLY A 63 -4.76 6.88 21.30
CA GLY A 63 -4.48 6.80 22.75
C GLY A 63 -4.35 5.36 23.29
N LYS A 64 -4.40 4.35 22.41
CA LYS A 64 -4.26 2.94 22.79
C LYS A 64 -2.81 2.47 22.60
N SER A 65 -2.31 1.72 23.58
CA SER A 65 -1.01 1.06 23.44
C SER A 65 -1.13 -0.15 22.50
N ILE A 66 -0.59 -0.02 21.29
CA ILE A 66 -0.50 -1.10 20.31
C ILE A 66 0.96 -1.46 20.11
N LEU A 67 1.30 -2.72 20.39
CA LEU A 67 2.69 -3.19 20.28
C LEU A 67 3.14 -3.23 18.80
N PRO A 68 4.40 -2.87 18.49
CA PRO A 68 4.92 -2.88 17.12
C PRO A 68 4.77 -4.22 16.39
N LYS A 69 4.82 -5.34 17.13
CA LYS A 69 4.62 -6.69 16.58
C LYS A 69 3.22 -6.89 15.98
N HIS A 70 2.20 -6.23 16.53
CA HIS A 70 0.84 -6.34 15.99
C HIS A 70 0.71 -5.56 14.68
N LEU A 71 1.32 -4.38 14.60
CA LEU A 71 1.33 -3.58 13.37
C LEU A 71 2.05 -4.32 12.24
N ARG A 72 3.20 -4.93 12.55
CA ARG A 72 3.95 -5.77 11.60
C ARG A 72 3.14 -6.99 11.17
N LEU A 73 2.43 -7.64 12.10
CA LEU A 73 1.57 -8.77 11.78
C LEU A 73 0.49 -8.37 10.77
N VAL A 74 -0.16 -7.22 10.96
CA VAL A 74 -1.16 -6.69 10.01
C VAL A 74 -0.52 -6.41 8.65
N ALA A 75 0.58 -5.64 8.62
CA ALA A 75 1.27 -5.31 7.37
C ALA A 75 1.72 -6.55 6.58
N ASN A 76 2.30 -7.54 7.27
CA ASN A 76 2.68 -8.83 6.70
C ASN A 76 1.47 -9.58 6.17
N SER A 77 0.38 -9.61 6.94
CA SER A 77 -0.83 -10.31 6.53
C SER A 77 -1.34 -9.72 5.23
N LEU A 78 -1.51 -8.41 5.13
CA LEU A 78 -2.07 -7.76 3.93
C LEU A 78 -1.18 -7.85 2.69
N SER A 79 0.14 -7.99 2.84
CA SER A 79 1.11 -7.98 1.74
C SER A 79 1.62 -9.37 1.31
N ALA A 80 1.31 -10.43 2.07
CA ALA A 80 1.86 -11.78 1.88
C ALA A 80 1.67 -12.37 0.46
N SER A 81 0.68 -11.90 -0.30
CA SER A 81 0.43 -12.33 -1.68
C SER A 81 1.26 -11.60 -2.75
N GLY A 82 2.21 -10.76 -2.35
CA GLY A 82 2.99 -9.91 -3.26
C GLY A 82 2.28 -8.62 -3.71
N GLU A 83 1.07 -8.38 -3.19
CA GLU A 83 0.35 -7.11 -3.28
C GLU A 83 -0.44 -6.90 -1.98
N PHE A 84 -0.79 -5.66 -1.70
CA PHE A 84 -1.71 -5.34 -0.62
C PHE A 84 -3.13 -5.77 -0.96
N VAL A 85 -3.73 -6.65 -0.14
CA VAL A 85 -5.13 -7.05 -0.26
C VAL A 85 -5.87 -6.71 1.03
N GLY A 86 -7.07 -6.15 0.91
CA GLY A 86 -7.87 -5.73 2.06
C GLY A 86 -8.47 -6.89 2.86
N LEU A 87 -8.83 -6.62 4.12
CA LEU A 87 -9.56 -7.54 5.00
C LEU A 87 -11.05 -7.62 4.67
N ASN A 88 -11.36 -7.92 3.41
CA ASN A 88 -12.73 -8.15 2.93
C ASN A 88 -12.84 -9.55 2.33
N ALA A 89 -14.06 -10.01 2.03
CA ALA A 89 -14.29 -11.37 1.53
C ALA A 89 -13.43 -11.71 0.30
N LYS A 90 -13.26 -10.77 -0.63
CA LYS A 90 -12.45 -10.93 -1.85
C LYS A 90 -10.96 -11.04 -1.53
N GLY A 91 -10.43 -10.16 -0.68
CA GLY A 91 -9.03 -10.18 -0.26
C GLY A 91 -8.70 -11.44 0.53
N MET A 92 -9.54 -11.82 1.49
CA MET A 92 -9.39 -13.05 2.27
C MET A 92 -9.46 -14.31 1.40
N ALA A 93 -10.29 -14.34 0.36
CA ALA A 93 -10.32 -15.45 -0.60
C ALA A 93 -9.02 -15.52 -1.40
N ARG A 94 -8.47 -14.37 -1.82
CA ARG A 94 -7.20 -14.30 -2.55
C ARG A 94 -6.02 -14.77 -1.70
N GLN A 95 -5.99 -14.40 -0.42
CA GLN A 95 -4.95 -14.86 0.51
C GLN A 95 -5.00 -16.37 0.72
N ARG A 96 -6.20 -16.94 0.93
CA ARG A 96 -6.37 -18.40 1.06
C ARG A 96 -5.89 -19.15 -0.17
N LYS A 97 -6.23 -18.64 -1.37
CA LYS A 97 -5.74 -19.19 -2.65
C LYS A 97 -4.21 -19.16 -2.72
N HIS A 98 -3.58 -18.05 -2.34
CA HIS A 98 -2.12 -17.92 -2.35
C HIS A 98 -1.44 -18.85 -1.32
N ALA A 99 -2.04 -19.00 -0.14
CA ALA A 99 -1.52 -19.88 0.91
C ALA A 99 -1.76 -21.38 0.63
N SER A 100 -2.46 -21.74 -0.46
CA SER A 100 -2.87 -23.12 -0.77
C SER A 100 -3.66 -23.78 0.36
N VAL A 101 -4.41 -22.99 1.14
CA VAL A 101 -5.22 -23.48 2.26
C VAL A 101 -6.67 -23.62 1.79
N SER A 102 -7.22 -24.84 1.85
CA SER A 102 -8.66 -25.06 1.67
C SER A 102 -9.42 -24.56 2.89
N SER A 103 -10.57 -23.92 2.68
CA SER A 103 -11.50 -23.68 3.79
C SER A 103 -12.01 -25.02 4.34
N PRO A 104 -12.19 -25.15 5.67
CA PRO A 104 -12.92 -26.27 6.27
C PRO A 104 -14.34 -26.38 5.72
#